data_AF-A0A432IWX2-F1
#
_entry.id   AF-A0A432IWX2-F1
#
_cell.length_a   1.000
_cell.length_b   1.000
_cell.length_c   1.000
_cell.angle_alpha   90.00
_cell.angle_beta   90.00
_cell.angle_gamma   90.00
#
_symmetry.space_group_name_H-M   'P 1'
#
loop_
_entity.id
_entity.type
_entity.pdbx_description
1 polymer ?
#
loop_
_entity_poly.entity_id
_entity_poly.type
_entity_poly.pdbx_seq_one_letter_code
_entity_poly.pdbx_strand_id
1 'polypeptide(L)'
;VTVGTVYMLKLHHLVEDKIHARSTGPYSLVTQQPLGGKAQLGGQRFGEMEVWALEAYGASYTLQEILTVKSDDVAGRTKVYETIVKGDDKFESGIPESFNVLIKEIRSLGLNIEIN
;
A
#
# COMPACT_ATOMS: atom_id res chain seq x y z
N VAL A 1 47.99 -5.24 18.22
CA VAL A 1 46.57 -5.60 18.43
C VAL A 1 46.25 -5.37 19.89
N THR A 2 45.26 -4.54 20.20
CA THR A 2 44.80 -4.29 21.59
C THR A 2 43.73 -5.31 21.95
N VAL A 3 43.91 -6.02 23.06
CA VAL A 3 42.98 -7.06 23.55
C VAL A 3 42.64 -6.76 25.00
N GLY A 4 41.38 -6.98 25.39
CA GLY A 4 40.92 -6.75 26.75
C GLY A 4 39.53 -7.37 26.98
N THR A 5 39.12 -7.44 28.24
CA THR A 5 37.83 -8.02 28.63
C THR A 5 36.74 -6.95 28.57
N VAL A 6 35.95 -6.96 27.49
CA VAL A 6 34.85 -6.01 27.29
C VAL A 6 33.53 -6.69 27.64
N TYR A 7 32.70 -6.01 28.44
CA TYR A 7 31.33 -6.46 28.71
C TYR A 7 30.37 -5.85 27.68
N MET A 8 29.72 -6.69 26.89
CA MET A 8 28.75 -6.29 25.87
C MET A 8 27.35 -6.78 26.23
N LEU A 9 26.37 -5.88 26.18
CA LEU A 9 24.97 -6.16 26.48
C LEU A 9 24.19 -6.53 25.21
N LYS A 10 23.27 -7.48 25.32
CA LYS A 10 22.25 -7.78 24.31
C LYS A 10 21.01 -6.94 24.58
N LEU A 11 20.56 -6.17 23.58
CA LEU A 11 19.35 -5.35 23.67
C LEU A 11 18.09 -6.14 23.31
N HIS A 12 16.93 -5.63 23.74
CA HIS A 12 15.63 -6.24 23.51
C HIS A 12 15.16 -6.20 22.04
N HIS A 13 15.66 -5.27 21.23
CA HIS A 13 15.21 -5.10 19.84
C HIS A 13 15.85 -6.13 18.90
N LEU A 14 15.22 -7.30 18.81
CA LEU A 14 15.64 -8.36 17.91
C LEU A 14 15.00 -8.19 16.52
N VAL A 15 15.72 -8.65 15.49
CA VAL A 15 15.26 -8.59 14.09
C VAL A 15 14.06 -9.51 13.86
N GLU A 16 14.04 -10.65 14.55
CA GLU A 16 12.95 -11.64 14.51
C GLU A 16 11.57 -10.99 14.79
N ASP A 17 11.52 -10.05 15.73
CA ASP A 17 10.29 -9.34 16.07
C ASP A 17 9.89 -8.27 15.04
N LYS A 18 10.81 -7.85 14.17
CA LYS A 18 10.64 -6.71 13.26
C LYS A 18 10.33 -7.11 11.82
N ILE A 19 10.72 -8.31 11.39
CA ILE A 19 10.41 -8.78 10.03
C ILE A 19 8.89 -8.93 9.88
N HIS A 20 8.35 -8.37 8.79
CA HIS A 20 6.94 -8.45 8.41
C HIS A 20 6.82 -8.41 6.89
N ALA A 21 5.98 -9.28 6.34
CA ALA A 21 5.68 -9.33 4.91
C ALA A 21 4.19 -9.59 4.73
N ARG A 22 3.63 -9.02 3.65
CA ARG A 22 2.22 -9.12 3.31
C ARG A 22 2.08 -9.32 1.80
N SER A 23 1.25 -10.29 1.40
CA SER A 23 0.76 -10.44 0.02
C SER A 23 -0.66 -9.86 -0.10
N THR A 24 -1.62 -10.43 0.62
CA THR A 24 -3.00 -9.95 0.78
C THR A 24 -3.36 -9.91 2.26
N GLY A 25 -4.45 -9.22 2.62
CA GLY A 25 -4.82 -9.05 4.03
C GLY A 25 -6.09 -8.21 4.20
N PRO A 26 -6.41 -7.81 5.44
CA PRO A 26 -7.60 -7.02 5.72
C PRO A 26 -7.47 -5.57 5.20
N TYR A 27 -8.64 -4.96 4.98
CA TYR A 27 -8.80 -3.62 4.44
C TYR A 27 -9.72 -2.78 5.33
N SER A 28 -9.55 -1.47 5.28
CA SER A 28 -10.41 -0.49 5.93
C SER A 28 -11.82 -0.53 5.34
N LEU A 29 -12.84 -0.36 6.19
CA LEU A 29 -14.24 -0.34 5.76
C LEU A 29 -14.57 0.85 4.86
N VAL A 30 -14.00 2.02 5.15
CA VAL A 30 -14.35 3.27 4.47
C VAL A 30 -13.46 3.48 3.23
N THR A 31 -12.14 3.52 3.42
CA THR A 31 -11.19 3.86 2.35
C THR A 31 -10.79 2.67 1.49
N GLN A 32 -11.17 1.44 1.86
CA GLN A 32 -10.76 0.21 1.20
C GLN A 32 -9.24 -0.03 1.09
N GLN A 33 -8.43 0.78 1.78
CA GLN A 33 -6.99 0.65 1.85
C GLN A 33 -6.53 -0.44 2.83
N PRO A 34 -5.35 -1.05 2.63
CA PRO A 34 -4.74 -1.98 3.58
C PRO A 34 -4.67 -1.41 5.00
N LEU A 35 -5.05 -2.21 6.00
CA LEU A 35 -4.82 -1.82 7.41
C LEU A 35 -3.32 -1.67 7.72
N GLY A 36 -3.00 -0.94 8.78
CA GLY A 36 -1.61 -0.71 9.22
C GLY A 36 -1.18 -1.64 10.37
N GLY A 37 0.13 -1.86 10.49
CA GLY A 37 0.74 -2.53 11.63
C GLY A 37 0.87 -4.06 11.51
N LYS A 38 1.98 -4.59 12.06
CA LYS A 38 2.33 -6.02 11.98
C LYS A 38 1.23 -6.93 12.56
N ALA A 39 0.61 -6.53 13.68
CA ALA A 39 -0.42 -7.31 14.35
C ALA A 39 -1.70 -7.51 13.51
N GLN A 40 -1.98 -6.63 12.56
CA GLN A 40 -3.16 -6.68 11.69
C GLN A 40 -2.85 -7.19 10.29
N LEU A 41 -1.68 -7.83 10.09
CA LEU A 41 -1.16 -8.17 8.77
C LEU A 41 -1.15 -6.94 7.85
N GLY A 42 -0.73 -5.81 8.41
CA GLY A 42 -0.86 -4.52 7.78
C GLY A 42 0.06 -4.33 6.57
N GLY A 43 -0.36 -3.46 5.66
CA GLY A 43 0.46 -2.99 4.54
C GLY A 43 1.48 -1.95 5.00
N GLN A 44 2.50 -1.76 4.16
CA GLN A 44 3.44 -0.66 4.34
C GLN A 44 2.82 0.63 3.82
N ARG A 45 3.01 1.74 4.56
CA ARG A 45 2.62 3.06 4.08
C ARG A 45 3.54 3.46 2.93
N PHE A 46 2.94 3.77 1.79
CA PHE A 46 3.60 4.46 0.69
C PHE A 46 3.19 5.94 0.78
N GLY A 47 4.11 6.79 1.23
CA GLY A 47 3.85 8.19 1.48
C GLY A 47 4.15 9.07 0.27
N GLU A 48 3.91 10.36 0.46
CA GLU A 48 4.13 11.39 -0.56
C GLU A 48 5.60 11.44 -1.01
N MET A 49 6.55 11.25 -0.10
CA MET A 49 7.98 11.23 -0.44
C MET A 49 8.35 10.04 -1.33
N GLU A 50 7.76 8.87 -1.07
CA GLU A 50 7.99 7.68 -1.91
C GLU A 50 7.29 7.81 -3.28
N VAL A 51 6.14 8.49 -3.34
CA VAL A 51 5.49 8.87 -4.60
C VAL A 51 6.42 9.75 -5.43
N TRP A 52 6.98 10.82 -4.84
CA TRP A 52 7.93 11.70 -5.53
C TRP A 52 9.15 10.94 -6.05
N ALA A 53 9.64 9.96 -5.29
CA ALA A 53 10.75 9.13 -5.73
C ALA A 53 10.40 8.39 -7.04
N LEU A 54 9.23 7.76 -7.14
CA LEU A 54 8.81 7.07 -8.36
C LEU A 54 8.52 8.02 -9.52
N GLU A 55 7.96 9.19 -9.24
CA GLU A 55 7.74 10.24 -10.24
C GLU A 55 9.06 10.71 -10.84
N ALA A 56 10.10 10.93 -10.00
CA ALA A 56 11.43 11.32 -10.46
C ALA A 56 12.10 10.25 -11.35
N TYR A 57 11.83 8.97 -11.10
CA TYR A 57 12.27 7.87 -11.96
C TYR A 57 11.44 7.74 -13.25
N GLY A 58 10.32 8.45 -13.39
CA GLY A 58 9.39 8.28 -14.51
C GLY A 58 8.67 6.93 -14.50
N ALA A 59 8.56 6.28 -13.33
CA ALA A 59 7.97 4.95 -13.17
C ALA A 59 6.44 4.99 -13.10
N SER A 60 5.79 5.48 -14.17
CA SER A 60 4.35 5.74 -14.21
C SER A 60 3.49 4.49 -13.96
N TYR A 61 3.83 3.35 -14.60
CA TYR A 61 3.09 2.10 -14.42
C TYR A 61 3.20 1.55 -13.00
N THR A 62 4.40 1.60 -12.42
CA THR A 62 4.64 1.16 -11.04
C THR A 62 3.89 2.04 -10.04
N LEU A 63 3.91 3.36 -10.26
CA LEU A 63 3.17 4.30 -9.42
C LEU A 63 1.67 4.07 -9.53
N GLN A 64 1.14 3.89 -10.75
CA GLN A 64 -0.27 3.58 -10.97
C GLN A 64 -0.66 2.31 -10.23
N GLU A 65 0.12 1.24 -10.35
CA GLU A 65 -0.14 -0.05 -9.68
C GLU A 65 -0.18 0.08 -8.16
N ILE A 66 0.73 0.88 -7.57
CA ILE A 66 0.76 1.14 -6.13
C ILE A 66 -0.48 1.91 -5.68
N LEU A 67 -0.91 2.90 -6.46
CA LEU A 67 -2.05 3.76 -6.10
C LEU A 67 -3.41 3.10 -6.33
N THR A 68 -3.52 2.12 -7.24
CA THR A 68 -4.80 1.48 -7.60
C THR A 68 -4.87 0.06 -7.04
N VAL A 69 -4.42 -0.93 -7.82
CA VAL A 69 -4.62 -2.37 -7.63
C VAL A 69 -3.97 -2.88 -6.34
N LYS A 70 -2.83 -2.33 -5.94
CA LYS A 70 -2.16 -2.71 -4.68
C LYS A 70 -2.72 -2.03 -3.44
N SER A 71 -3.63 -1.07 -3.60
CA SER A 71 -4.20 -0.27 -2.51
C SER A 71 -5.71 -0.48 -2.37
N ASP A 72 -6.52 0.25 -3.15
CA ASP A 72 -7.96 0.43 -2.89
C ASP A 72 -8.86 0.22 -4.12
N ASP A 73 -8.31 -0.16 -5.28
CA ASP A 73 -9.13 -0.63 -6.41
C ASP A 73 -9.66 -2.05 -6.12
N VAL A 74 -10.90 -2.12 -5.60
CA VAL A 74 -11.52 -3.36 -5.14
C VAL A 74 -11.75 -4.35 -6.29
N ALA A 75 -12.14 -3.87 -7.47
CA ALA A 75 -12.35 -4.71 -8.63
C ALA A 75 -11.02 -5.14 -9.26
N GLY A 76 -10.09 -4.20 -9.42
CA GLY A 76 -8.76 -4.43 -9.98
C GLY A 76 -7.94 -5.42 -9.16
N ARG A 77 -7.90 -5.27 -7.83
CA ARG A 77 -7.11 -6.17 -6.96
C ARG A 77 -7.56 -7.63 -7.03
N THR A 78 -8.87 -7.86 -7.15
CA THR A 78 -9.42 -9.22 -7.24
C THR A 78 -9.06 -9.85 -8.58
N LYS A 79 -9.23 -9.10 -9.68
CA LYS A 79 -8.83 -9.54 -11.02
C LYS A 79 -7.33 -9.83 -11.08
N VAL A 80 -6.48 -8.95 -10.55
CA VAL A 80 -5.03 -9.14 -10.60
C VAL A 80 -4.58 -10.36 -9.79
N TYR A 81 -5.22 -10.64 -8.66
CA TYR A 81 -4.96 -11.88 -7.95
C TYR A 81 -5.32 -13.12 -8.80
N GLU A 82 -6.47 -13.10 -9.49
CA GLU A 82 -6.85 -14.19 -10.39
C GLU A 82 -5.92 -14.35 -11.59
N THR A 83 -5.48 -13.25 -12.21
CA THR A 83 -4.59 -13.30 -13.38
C THR A 83 -3.21 -13.82 -13.02
N ILE A 84 -2.66 -13.43 -11.85
CA ILE A 84 -1.41 -13.98 -11.31
C ILE A 84 -1.53 -15.50 -11.11
N VAL A 85 -2.65 -15.98 -10.58
CA VAL A 85 -2.89 -17.42 -10.39
C VAL A 85 -3.04 -18.17 -11.72
N LYS A 86 -3.62 -17.52 -12.74
CA LYS A 86 -3.81 -18.08 -14.09
C LYS A 86 -2.56 -17.98 -14.98
N GLY A 87 -1.58 -17.16 -14.59
CA GLY A 87 -0.38 -16.87 -15.38
C GLY A 87 -0.61 -15.92 -16.56
N ASP A 88 -1.65 -15.08 -16.48
CA ASP A 88 -1.97 -14.05 -17.48
C ASP A 88 -1.49 -12.66 -17.01
N ASP A 89 -0.94 -11.86 -17.92
CA ASP A 89 -0.41 -10.51 -17.63
C ASP A 89 -1.41 -9.37 -17.92
N LYS A 90 -2.72 -9.67 -17.91
CA LYS A 90 -3.73 -8.64 -18.18
C LYS A 90 -3.86 -7.71 -16.96
N PHE A 91 -3.46 -6.45 -17.17
CA PHE A 91 -3.53 -5.41 -16.16
C PHE A 91 -4.55 -4.33 -16.56
N GLU A 92 -5.58 -4.17 -15.74
CA GLU A 92 -6.55 -3.08 -15.86
C GLU A 92 -6.62 -2.38 -14.50
N SER A 93 -6.29 -1.09 -14.47
CA SER A 93 -6.50 -0.23 -13.30
C SER A 93 -7.78 0.57 -13.44
N GLY A 94 -8.64 0.50 -12.43
CA GLY A 94 -9.84 1.32 -12.32
C GLY A 94 -9.59 2.63 -11.57
N ILE A 95 -10.71 3.26 -11.17
CA ILE A 95 -10.70 4.45 -10.31
C ILE A 95 -10.53 3.99 -8.85
N PRO A 96 -9.57 4.57 -8.09
CA PRO A 96 -9.42 4.31 -6.66
C PRO A 96 -10.69 4.56 -5.86
N GLU A 97 -11.02 3.70 -4.89
CA GLU A 97 -12.17 3.94 -4.01
C GLU A 97 -11.98 5.17 -3.12
N SER A 98 -10.74 5.51 -2.75
CA SER A 98 -10.45 6.77 -2.04
C SER A 98 -10.93 8.01 -2.81
N PHE A 99 -10.87 7.99 -4.15
CA PHE A 99 -11.38 9.09 -4.98
C PHE A 99 -12.92 9.15 -4.96
N ASN A 100 -13.59 7.98 -4.99
CA ASN A 100 -15.04 7.93 -4.83
C ASN A 100 -15.49 8.43 -3.44
N VAL A 101 -14.74 8.09 -2.40
CA VAL A 101 -14.98 8.60 -1.04
C VAL A 101 -14.85 10.12 -1.02
N LEU A 102 -13.78 10.67 -1.62
CA LEU A 102 -13.57 12.11 -1.73
C LEU A 102 -14.75 12.83 -2.42
N ILE A 103 -15.23 12.31 -3.55
CA ILE A 103 -16.38 12.91 -4.27
C ILE A 103 -17.62 12.93 -3.37
N LYS A 104 -17.89 11.84 -2.64
CA LYS A 104 -19.04 11.74 -1.73
C LYS A 104 -18.90 12.72 -0.56
N GLU A 105 -17.71 12.85 0.00
CA GLU A 105 -17.42 13.80 1.09
C GLU A 105 -17.63 15.25 0.62
N ILE A 106 -17.17 15.61 -0.58
CA ILE A 106 -17.37 16.96 -1.13
C ILE A 106 -18.86 17.23 -1.41
N ARG A 107 -19.59 16.25 -1.95
CA ARG A 107 -21.05 16.35 -2.15
C ARG A 107 -21.82 16.53 -0.85
N SER A 108 -21.34 15.97 0.26
CA SER A 108 -21.96 16.16 1.57
C SER A 108 -21.93 17.63 2.04
N LEU A 109 -21.00 18.44 1.51
CA LEU A 109 -20.89 19.88 1.77
C LEU A 109 -21.78 20.73 0.84
N GLY A 110 -22.55 20.11 -0.05
CA GLY A 110 -23.39 20.81 -1.04
C GLY A 110 -22.64 21.22 -2.32
N LEU A 111 -21.42 20.74 -2.52
CA LEU A 111 -20.62 21.00 -3.73
C LEU A 111 -20.77 19.83 -4.71
N ASN A 112 -21.15 20.10 -5.96
CA ASN A 112 -21.23 19.06 -6.99
C ASN A 112 -19.95 18.99 -7.81
N ILE A 113 -19.30 17.83 -7.81
CA ILE A 113 -18.19 17.49 -8.70
C ILE A 113 -18.65 16.35 -9.62
N GLU A 114 -18.43 16.56 -10.91
CA GLU A 114 -18.69 15.59 -11.96
C GLU A 114 -17.40 15.39 -12.77
N ILE A 115 -17.16 14.14 -13.18
CA ILE A 115 -16.06 13.77 -14.06
C ILE A 115 -16.64 13.83 -15.47
N ASN A 116 -16.09 14.71 -16.31
CA ASN A 116 -16.45 14.82 -17.73
C ASN A 116 -15.55 13.96 -18.60
#